data_AF-A0ABD5BKH9-F1
#
_entry.id   AF-A0ABD5BKH9-F1
#
_cell.length_a   1.000
_cell.length_b   1.000
_cell.length_c   1.000
_cell.angle_alpha   90.00
_cell.angle_beta   90.00
_cell.angle_gamma   90.00
#
_symmetry.space_group_name_H-M   'P 1'
#
loop_
_entity.id
_entity.type
_entity.pdbx_description
1 polymer ?
#
loop_
_entity_poly.entity_id
_entity_poly.type
_entity_poly.pdbx_seq_one_letter_code
_entity_poly.pdbx_strand_id
1 'polypeptide(L)'
;NDDGMYLSLSMPWGNGATLSYNTTVNRNDNTHRVGYYNRVDEHNNYQVSAGSARSGANLNGYYNHEGDVARLSANASYQAGRYSAVGLSAQGGMTVTQEGGALHRSTVMGGTRLLLDTNGVAGVPVRGYGSTVSTNRFGKAVVADVNSYYRNKASIDL
;
A
#
# COMPACT_ATOMS: atom_id res chain seq x y z
N ASN A 1 16.19 -32.17 -10.41
CA ASN A 1 16.11 -31.03 -11.34
C ASN A 1 14.67 -30.86 -11.70
N ASP A 2 14.04 -29.74 -11.39
CA ASP A 2 12.70 -29.42 -11.86
C ASP A 2 12.85 -28.32 -12.90
N ASP A 3 12.46 -28.61 -14.14
CA ASP A 3 12.54 -27.65 -15.22
C ASP A 3 11.26 -26.82 -15.23
N GLY A 4 11.44 -25.50 -15.15
CA GLY A 4 10.34 -24.54 -15.19
C GLY A 4 10.71 -23.35 -16.07
N MET A 5 9.73 -22.81 -16.76
CA MET A 5 9.85 -21.60 -17.57
C MET A 5 8.87 -20.55 -17.04
N TYR A 6 9.34 -19.30 -16.97
CA TYR A 6 8.53 -18.17 -16.55
C TYR A 6 8.62 -17.06 -17.59
N LEU A 7 7.46 -16.55 -18.02
CA LEU A 7 7.33 -15.41 -18.90
C LEU A 7 6.44 -14.37 -18.24
N SER A 8 6.89 -13.12 -18.23
CA SER A 8 6.14 -11.98 -17.69
C SER A 8 6.16 -10.84 -18.68
N LEU A 9 4.98 -10.34 -19.04
CA LEU A 9 4.78 -9.17 -19.86
C LEU A 9 4.01 -8.14 -19.03
N SER A 10 4.41 -6.88 -19.09
CA SER A 10 3.70 -5.79 -18.42
C SER A 10 3.66 -4.57 -19.33
N MET A 11 2.49 -3.97 -19.48
CA MET A 11 2.25 -2.80 -20.31
C MET A 11 1.57 -1.72 -19.48
N PRO A 12 2.12 -0.49 -19.43
CA PRO A 12 1.41 0.64 -18.84
C PRO A 12 0.15 0.93 -19.66
N TRP A 13 -0.98 1.14 -18.98
CA TRP A 13 -2.25 1.45 -19.61
C TRP A 13 -2.78 2.77 -19.04
N GLY A 14 -2.81 3.82 -19.86
CA GLY A 14 -3.26 5.14 -19.41
C GLY A 14 -2.43 5.70 -18.25
N ASN A 15 -3.07 6.55 -17.44
CA ASN A 15 -2.41 7.22 -16.31
C ASN A 15 -2.61 6.42 -15.04
N GLY A 16 -1.54 5.77 -14.55
CA GLY A 16 -1.53 5.10 -13.25
C GLY A 16 -1.97 3.62 -13.25
N ALA A 17 -2.33 3.06 -14.41
CA ALA A 17 -2.67 1.65 -14.52
C ALA A 17 -1.63 0.83 -15.31
N THR A 18 -1.58 -0.47 -15.03
CA THR A 18 -0.67 -1.42 -15.67
C THR A 18 -1.41 -2.74 -15.88
N LEU A 19 -1.37 -3.23 -17.10
CA LEU A 19 -1.85 -4.56 -17.46
C LEU A 19 -0.65 -5.52 -17.46
N SER A 20 -0.78 -6.66 -16.81
CA SER A 20 0.27 -7.69 -16.77
C SER A 20 -0.25 -9.04 -17.25
N TYR A 21 0.62 -9.81 -17.88
CA TYR A 21 0.38 -11.19 -18.25
C TYR A 21 1.57 -12.05 -17.82
N ASN A 22 1.29 -13.10 -17.07
CA ASN A 22 2.29 -13.97 -16.47
C ASN A 22 1.97 -15.42 -16.84
N THR A 23 2.94 -16.12 -17.42
CA THR A 23 2.85 -17.55 -17.72
C THR A 23 3.96 -18.28 -16.98
N THR A 24 3.58 -19.30 -16.20
CA THR A 24 4.52 -20.19 -15.51
C THR A 24 4.26 -21.62 -15.98
N VAL A 25 5.26 -22.24 -16.59
CA VAL A 25 5.20 -23.63 -17.06
C VAL A 25 6.18 -24.44 -16.23
N ASN A 26 5.68 -25.36 -15.43
CA ASN A 26 6.48 -26.34 -14.72
C ASN A 26 6.06 -27.75 -15.19
N ARG A 27 6.86 -28.78 -14.90
CA ARG A 27 6.59 -30.16 -15.36
C ARG A 27 5.18 -30.69 -15.08
N ASN A 28 4.53 -30.21 -14.01
CA ASN A 28 3.23 -30.72 -13.56
C ASN A 28 2.06 -29.76 -13.80
N ASP A 29 2.32 -28.47 -14.03
CA ASP A 29 1.28 -27.45 -14.14
C ASP A 29 1.71 -26.30 -15.06
N ASN A 30 0.75 -25.76 -15.80
CA ASN A 30 0.92 -24.56 -16.60
C ASN A 30 -0.12 -23.55 -16.13
N THR A 31 0.34 -22.40 -15.64
CA THR A 31 -0.50 -21.33 -15.13
C THR A 31 -0.38 -20.10 -16.00
N HIS A 32 -1.50 -19.62 -16.52
CA HIS A 32 -1.63 -18.35 -17.20
C HIS A 32 -2.40 -17.37 -16.32
N ARG A 33 -1.91 -16.15 -16.17
CA ARG A 33 -2.52 -15.14 -15.30
C ARG A 33 -2.47 -13.77 -15.95
N VAL A 34 -3.62 -13.10 -15.98
CA VAL A 34 -3.77 -11.71 -16.39
C VAL A 34 -4.01 -10.87 -15.13
N GLY A 35 -3.29 -9.76 -15.00
CA GLY A 35 -3.43 -8.83 -13.89
C GLY A 35 -3.69 -7.41 -14.38
N TYR A 36 -4.47 -6.68 -13.61
CA TYR A 36 -4.71 -5.26 -13.79
C TYR A 36 -4.43 -4.56 -12.46
N TYR A 37 -3.47 -3.64 -12.50
CA TYR A 37 -3.11 -2.77 -11.38
C TYR A 37 -3.53 -1.34 -11.72
N ASN A 38 -4.04 -0.60 -10.74
CA ASN A 38 -4.29 0.82 -10.90
C ASN A 38 -4.06 1.57 -9.57
N ARG A 39 -3.40 2.72 -9.67
CA ARG A 39 -3.31 3.71 -8.60
C ARG A 39 -4.32 4.83 -8.87
N VAL A 40 -5.38 4.87 -8.05
CA VAL A 40 -6.49 5.82 -8.20
C VAL A 40 -6.05 7.23 -7.83
N ASP A 41 -5.27 7.35 -6.76
CA ASP A 41 -4.73 8.61 -6.25
C ASP A 41 -3.47 8.36 -5.41
N GLU A 42 -3.01 9.37 -4.65
CA GLU A 42 -1.81 9.22 -3.84
C GLU A 42 -1.98 8.24 -2.66
N HIS A 43 -3.21 7.98 -2.19
CA HIS A 43 -3.54 7.16 -1.03
C HIS A 43 -4.08 5.76 -1.39
N ASN A 44 -4.57 5.56 -2.62
CA ASN A 44 -5.35 4.39 -3.00
C ASN A 44 -4.76 3.64 -4.19
N ASN A 45 -4.52 2.33 -4.00
CA ASN A 45 -4.17 1.44 -5.10
C ASN A 45 -4.87 0.09 -4.98
N TYR A 46 -5.08 -0.55 -6.12
CA TYR A 46 -5.61 -1.91 -6.17
C TYR A 46 -4.99 -2.72 -7.29
N GLN A 47 -5.02 -4.02 -7.10
CA GLN A 47 -4.71 -4.99 -8.13
C GLN A 47 -5.76 -6.08 -8.11
N VAL A 48 -6.19 -6.49 -9.31
CA VAL A 48 -6.98 -7.70 -9.49
C VAL A 48 -6.27 -8.54 -10.54
N SER A 49 -6.25 -9.84 -10.34
CA SER A 49 -5.76 -10.76 -11.36
C SER A 49 -6.54 -12.06 -11.36
N ALA A 50 -6.71 -12.57 -12.56
CA ALA A 50 -7.41 -13.80 -12.85
C ALA A 50 -6.48 -14.70 -13.66
N GLY A 51 -6.51 -15.99 -13.36
CA GLY A 51 -5.71 -16.95 -14.06
C GLY A 51 -6.36 -18.31 -14.12
N SER A 52 -5.78 -19.15 -14.97
CA SER A 52 -6.13 -20.55 -15.11
C SER A 52 -4.86 -21.37 -15.03
N ALA A 53 -4.93 -22.43 -14.24
CA ALA A 53 -3.93 -23.47 -14.17
C ALA A 53 -4.57 -24.79 -14.61
N ARG A 54 -3.77 -25.81 -14.87
CA ARG A 54 -4.28 -27.18 -15.09
C ARG A 54 -5.05 -27.68 -13.87
N SER A 55 -4.67 -27.21 -12.68
CA SER A 55 -5.32 -27.48 -11.40
C SER A 55 -6.61 -26.69 -11.15
N GLY A 56 -6.97 -25.75 -12.03
CA GLY A 56 -8.22 -24.98 -11.97
C GLY A 56 -8.02 -23.47 -12.09
N ALA A 57 -9.14 -22.73 -12.07
CA ALA A 57 -9.11 -21.28 -12.11
C ALA A 57 -8.62 -20.69 -10.77
N ASN A 58 -7.87 -19.58 -10.86
CA ASN A 58 -7.47 -18.78 -9.71
C ASN A 58 -7.88 -17.32 -9.90
N LEU A 59 -8.24 -16.68 -8.79
CA LEU A 59 -8.56 -15.26 -8.72
C LEU A 59 -7.88 -14.69 -7.49
N ASN A 60 -7.34 -13.49 -7.59
CA ASN A 60 -6.86 -12.77 -6.43
C ASN A 60 -6.90 -11.28 -6.68
N GLY A 61 -6.94 -10.53 -5.59
CA GLY A 61 -6.76 -9.10 -5.64
C GLY A 61 -6.43 -8.54 -4.27
N TYR A 62 -5.96 -7.31 -4.29
CA TYR A 62 -5.79 -6.53 -3.08
C TYR A 62 -6.18 -5.08 -3.33
N TYR A 63 -6.50 -4.40 -2.24
CA TYR A 63 -6.74 -2.97 -2.18
C TYR A 63 -5.96 -2.41 -0.99
N ASN A 64 -5.18 -1.37 -1.23
CA ASN A 64 -4.43 -0.67 -0.18
C ASN A 64 -4.93 0.76 -0.10
N HIS A 65 -5.13 1.23 1.14
CA HIS A 65 -5.49 2.59 1.48
C HIS A 65 -4.51 3.15 2.51
N GLU A 66 -3.85 4.26 2.17
CA GLU A 66 -3.01 5.02 3.10
C GLU A 66 -3.83 6.11 3.76
N GLY A 67 -4.33 5.87 4.97
CA GLY A 67 -4.97 6.91 5.76
C GLY A 67 -3.95 7.76 6.53
N ASP A 68 -4.45 8.83 7.15
CA ASP A 68 -3.66 9.70 8.03
C ASP A 68 -3.07 8.95 9.23
N VAL A 69 -3.87 8.04 9.81
CA VAL A 69 -3.57 7.35 11.07
C VAL A 69 -3.08 5.91 10.90
N ALA A 70 -3.38 5.28 9.77
CA ALA A 70 -3.05 3.88 9.52
C ALA A 70 -3.05 3.57 8.02
N ARG A 71 -2.21 2.62 7.60
CA ARG A 71 -2.30 1.95 6.32
C ARG A 71 -3.23 0.74 6.46
N LEU A 72 -4.20 0.62 5.57
CA LEU A 72 -5.13 -0.49 5.49
C LEU A 72 -4.84 -1.30 4.23
N SER A 73 -4.85 -2.63 4.36
CA SER A 73 -4.73 -3.55 3.24
C SER A 73 -5.84 -4.59 3.33
N ALA A 74 -6.54 -4.79 2.23
CA ALA A 74 -7.51 -5.86 2.06
C ALA A 74 -7.05 -6.76 0.92
N ASN A 75 -7.11 -8.07 1.10
CA ASN A 75 -6.77 -9.03 0.07
C ASN A 75 -7.83 -10.12 -0.02
N ALA A 76 -8.11 -10.58 -1.23
CA ALA A 76 -8.96 -11.72 -1.50
C ALA A 76 -8.24 -12.66 -2.45
N SER A 77 -8.38 -13.96 -2.23
CA SER A 77 -7.77 -14.98 -3.06
C SER A 77 -8.66 -16.21 -3.13
N TYR A 78 -8.71 -16.83 -4.30
CA TYR A 78 -9.51 -17.98 -4.61
C TYR A 78 -8.71 -18.90 -5.53
N GLN A 79 -8.66 -20.17 -5.18
CA GLN A 79 -8.10 -21.23 -6.02
C GLN A 79 -9.11 -22.37 -6.07
N ALA A 80 -9.61 -22.65 -7.27
CA ALA A 80 -10.60 -23.70 -7.52
C ALA A 80 -10.13 -25.05 -6.95
N GLY A 81 -11.03 -25.73 -6.25
CA GLY A 81 -10.74 -27.04 -5.63
C GLY A 81 -9.74 -27.01 -4.48
N ARG A 82 -9.30 -25.83 -4.00
CA ARG A 82 -8.28 -25.73 -2.95
C ARG A 82 -8.69 -24.82 -1.79
N TYR A 83 -8.92 -23.54 -2.04
CA TYR A 83 -9.25 -22.60 -0.97
C TYR A 83 -9.88 -21.30 -1.49
N SER A 84 -10.56 -20.62 -0.57
CA SER A 84 -10.94 -19.21 -0.67
C SER A 84 -10.50 -18.51 0.60
N ALA A 85 -9.78 -17.39 0.50
CA ALA A 85 -9.26 -16.66 1.64
C ALA A 85 -9.44 -15.16 1.44
N VAL A 86 -9.85 -14.49 2.51
CA VAL A 86 -9.92 -13.03 2.62
C VAL A 86 -9.06 -12.61 3.80
N GLY A 87 -8.25 -11.57 3.62
CA GLY A 87 -7.41 -10.99 4.65
C GLY A 87 -7.64 -9.49 4.75
N LEU A 88 -7.58 -8.99 5.97
CA LEU A 88 -7.59 -7.57 6.29
C LEU A 88 -6.41 -7.30 7.23
N SER A 89 -5.66 -6.24 6.98
CA SER A 89 -4.62 -5.77 7.88
C SER A 89 -4.67 -4.25 8.01
N ALA A 90 -4.28 -3.78 9.20
CA ALA A 90 -4.16 -2.37 9.51
C ALA A 90 -2.83 -2.16 10.22
N GLN A 91 -2.06 -1.18 9.76
CA GLN A 91 -0.74 -0.88 10.31
C GLN A 91 -0.61 0.62 10.57
N GLY A 92 -0.30 0.97 11.82
CA GLY A 92 -0.10 2.35 12.24
C GLY A 92 0.83 2.41 13.44
N GLY A 93 1.03 3.61 13.94
CA GLY A 93 1.80 3.92 15.12
C GLY A 93 1.20 5.09 15.87
N MET A 94 1.66 5.25 17.10
CA MET A 94 1.31 6.39 17.94
C MET A 94 2.61 7.03 18.42
N THR A 95 2.69 8.34 18.31
CA THR A 95 3.77 9.12 18.91
C THR A 95 3.17 10.09 19.92
N VAL A 96 3.71 10.05 21.14
CA VAL A 96 3.28 10.91 22.26
C VAL A 96 4.52 11.55 22.85
N THR A 97 4.45 12.87 23.05
CA THR A 97 5.48 13.71 23.69
C THR A 97 4.81 14.59 24.75
N GLN A 98 5.61 15.40 25.46
CA GLN A 98 5.06 16.42 26.37
C GLN A 98 4.27 17.51 25.64
N GLU A 99 4.54 17.72 24.35
CA GLU A 99 3.86 18.70 23.50
C GLU A 99 2.60 18.14 22.80
N GLY A 100 2.19 16.91 23.14
CA GLY A 100 1.00 16.25 22.61
C GLY A 100 1.31 14.97 21.83
N GLY A 101 0.32 14.49 21.07
CA GLY A 101 0.49 13.25 20.33
C GLY A 101 -0.52 13.08 19.20
N ALA A 102 -0.16 12.20 18.26
CA ALA A 102 -1.02 11.80 17.17
C ALA A 102 -0.77 10.34 16.78
N LEU A 103 -1.83 9.73 16.26
CA LEU A 103 -1.71 8.50 15.49
C LEU A 103 -1.13 8.86 14.11
N HIS A 104 -0.40 7.92 13.53
CA HIS A 104 0.14 8.06 12.19
C HIS A 104 0.30 6.69 11.54
N ARG A 105 0.25 6.64 10.22
CA ARG A 105 0.64 5.44 9.48
C ARG A 105 2.09 5.02 9.79
N SER A 106 2.33 3.72 9.74
CA SER A 106 3.67 3.16 9.96
C SER A 106 4.41 3.05 8.63
N THR A 107 5.50 3.81 8.48
CA THR A 107 6.37 3.72 7.29
C THR A 107 7.60 2.87 7.59
N VAL A 108 8.43 3.33 8.53
CA VAL A 108 9.67 2.66 8.94
C VAL A 108 9.66 2.52 10.46
N MET A 109 9.70 1.28 10.95
CA MET A 109 9.81 1.02 12.39
C MET A 109 11.18 1.46 12.90
N GLY A 110 11.20 2.24 13.98
CA GLY A 110 12.44 2.81 14.53
C GLY A 110 13.03 3.99 13.75
N GLY A 111 12.34 4.47 12.70
CA GLY A 111 12.76 5.67 11.95
C GLY A 111 12.47 6.99 12.68
N THR A 112 13.06 8.08 12.21
CA THR A 112 12.77 9.44 12.66
C THR A 112 11.29 9.78 12.40
N ARG A 113 10.69 10.57 13.30
CA ARG A 113 9.31 11.07 13.18
C ARG A 113 9.29 12.55 13.55
N LEU A 114 8.49 13.34 12.84
CA LEU A 114 8.26 14.75 13.17
C LEU A 114 6.84 14.91 13.72
N LEU A 115 6.71 15.44 14.93
CA LEU A 115 5.44 15.91 15.48
C LEU A 115 5.28 17.39 15.10
N LEU A 116 4.26 17.71 14.31
CA LEU A 116 3.91 19.07 13.93
C LEU A 116 2.72 19.55 14.77
N ASP A 117 2.73 20.85 15.05
CA ASP A 117 1.67 21.56 15.75
C ASP A 117 1.19 22.74 14.90
N THR A 118 -0.10 22.81 14.67
CA THR A 118 -0.78 23.90 13.97
C THR A 118 -1.54 24.81 14.93
N ASN A 119 -1.07 24.91 16.18
CA ASN A 119 -1.66 25.72 17.25
C ASN A 119 -3.16 25.40 17.46
N GLY A 120 -3.50 24.12 17.44
CA GLY A 120 -4.87 23.65 17.65
C GLY A 120 -5.77 23.59 16.41
N VAL A 121 -5.29 23.98 15.22
CA VAL A 121 -6.10 23.92 13.99
C VAL A 121 -6.13 22.50 13.41
N ALA A 122 -7.29 21.85 13.47
CA ALA A 122 -7.51 20.51 12.94
C ALA A 122 -7.64 20.48 11.40
N GLY A 123 -7.33 19.33 10.79
CA GLY A 123 -7.53 19.10 9.35
C GLY A 123 -6.55 19.84 8.44
N VAL A 124 -5.42 20.32 8.97
CA VAL A 124 -4.39 20.96 8.15
C VAL A 124 -3.58 19.87 7.43
N PRO A 125 -3.58 19.85 6.09
CA PRO A 125 -2.80 18.89 5.32
C PRO A 125 -1.30 19.21 5.40
N VAL A 126 -0.52 18.21 5.78
CA VAL A 126 0.93 18.28 5.87
C VAL A 126 1.53 17.27 4.89
N ARG A 127 2.40 17.77 4.02
CA ARG A 127 3.17 16.96 3.07
C ARG A 127 4.58 16.71 3.61
N GLY A 128 4.91 15.42 3.76
CA GLY A 128 6.28 14.94 3.98
C GLY A 128 6.91 14.48 2.66
N TYR A 129 7.64 13.36 2.70
CA TYR A 129 8.12 12.67 1.49
C TYR A 129 7.12 11.64 0.93
N GLY A 130 6.04 11.35 1.66
CA GLY A 130 4.97 10.43 1.27
C GLY A 130 3.66 11.14 0.91
N SER A 131 2.55 10.39 0.95
CA SER A 131 1.20 10.91 0.79
C SER A 131 0.86 11.96 1.86
N THR A 132 -0.15 12.80 1.63
CA THR A 132 -0.49 13.86 2.59
C THR A 132 -1.02 13.26 3.91
N VAL A 133 -0.78 13.94 5.05
CA VAL A 133 -1.32 13.60 6.38
C VAL A 133 -2.01 14.82 6.98
N SER A 134 -3.24 14.67 7.46
CA SER A 134 -3.96 15.77 8.11
C SER A 134 -3.73 15.85 9.63
N THR A 135 -3.73 17.07 10.19
CA THR A 135 -3.69 17.25 11.66
C THR A 135 -4.95 16.72 12.34
N ASN A 136 -4.76 16.12 13.52
CA ASN A 136 -5.86 15.63 14.35
C ASN A 136 -6.66 16.79 14.98
N ARG A 137 -7.70 16.44 15.75
CA ARG A 137 -8.57 17.42 16.45
C ARG A 137 -7.85 18.41 17.38
N PHE A 138 -6.60 18.14 17.76
CA PHE A 138 -5.78 19.00 18.61
C PHE A 138 -4.75 19.80 17.81
N GLY A 139 -4.82 19.79 16.49
CA GLY A 139 -3.83 20.42 15.61
C GLY A 139 -2.49 19.69 15.57
N LYS A 140 -2.44 18.40 15.91
CA LYS A 140 -1.19 17.61 15.91
C LYS A 140 -1.16 16.64 14.73
N ALA A 141 -0.04 16.58 14.03
CA ALA A 141 0.23 15.58 13.00
C ALA A 141 1.59 14.93 13.24
N VAL A 142 1.72 13.63 12.98
CA VAL A 142 3.02 12.96 13.00
C VAL A 142 3.37 12.51 11.59
N VAL A 143 4.46 13.05 11.05
CA VAL A 143 5.02 12.67 9.75
C VAL A 143 6.15 11.67 9.99
N ALA A 144 5.91 10.42 9.61
CA ALA A 144 6.86 9.31 9.75
C ALA A 144 7.67 9.03 8.46
N ASP A 145 7.28 9.64 7.34
CA ASP A 145 7.97 9.56 6.05
C ASP A 145 9.10 10.59 5.99
N VAL A 146 10.11 10.47 6.85
CA VAL A 146 11.27 11.37 6.90
C VAL A 146 12.57 10.59 7.00
N ASN A 147 13.66 11.13 6.45
CA ASN A 147 14.95 10.49 6.46
C ASN A 147 15.64 10.67 7.82
N SER A 148 16.18 9.58 8.35
CA SER A 148 17.02 9.63 9.55
C SER A 148 18.37 10.27 9.24
N TYR A 149 18.88 11.13 10.13
CA TYR A 149 20.22 11.74 10.03
C TYR A 149 20.45 12.68 8.84
N TYR A 150 19.39 13.04 8.09
CA TYR A 150 19.43 14.03 7.01
C TYR A 150 18.48 15.19 7.29
N ARG A 151 18.71 16.33 6.60
CA ARG A 151 17.80 17.48 6.66
C ARG A 151 16.47 17.11 6.00
N ASN A 152 15.38 17.21 6.76
CA ASN A 152 14.04 16.96 6.29
C ASN A 152 13.32 18.27 5.96
N LYS A 153 12.45 18.25 4.95
CA LYS A 153 11.50 19.32 4.66
C LYS A 153 10.09 18.76 4.86
N ALA A 154 9.25 19.50 5.57
CA ALA A 154 7.82 19.28 5.63
C ALA A 154 7.14 20.59 5.22
N SER A 155 6.12 20.53 4.38
CA SER A 155 5.38 21.69 3.90
C SER A 155 3.89 21.51 4.14
N ILE A 156 3.20 22.62 4.36
CA ILE A 156 1.74 22.65 4.35
C ILE A 156 1.31 22.61 2.88
N ASP A 157 0.40 21.70 2.55
CA ASP A 157 -0.18 21.63 1.21
C ASP A 157 -1.40 22.56 1.17
N LEU A 158 -1.27 23.73 0.54
CA LEU A 158 -2.34 24.75 0.46
C LEU A 158 -3.19 24.58 -0.79
#